data_AF-A0A2S8S581-F1
#
_entry.id   AF-A0A2S8S581-F1
#
_cell.length_a   1.000
_cell.length_b   1.000
_cell.length_c   1.000
_cell.angle_alpha   90.00
_cell.angle_beta   90.00
_cell.angle_gamma   90.00
#
_symmetry.space_group_name_H-M   'P 1'
#
loop_
_entity.id
_entity.type
_entity.pdbx_description
1 polymer ?
#
loop_
_entity_poly.entity_id
_entity_poly.type
_entity_poly.pdbx_seq_one_letter_code
_entity_poly.pdbx_strand_id
1 'polypeptide(L)'
;MSKTKTTARATVKPTKAAKPAAKPAPKRPTKKAPKLSYTETLTVQGVSIPFVSAIITPRIERPMRAGRYEGGEVMATRDMVRAGDRVLELGGGVGLVSTVAAQVPGVEKVVTIEANPDLLPLIRETHRINGVENVELRNGVVVREGAGPVEFYLRPDFWASSMEPESRPYDRVVSLYPWPLADLIAELHPTVISADIEGGEIEVFDGVALDGVRVIIIELHPAVYGKAGEQRILDHLASLGFNPDERYLAGSVWVLSREIAKPAVVAPVGQRGLSDPAHDTAEPRFAIATCMKNEGPFILEWLAYHRAIGVQDFVVFTNDCTDGSDRLLDRLDEMGVVTHLPNPAVVAGSTFFQPLAMKYAVQMPVIRRADYFIQTDVDEFITIRAGKGHLRDLLKAAGPFHVLSVSEVNFNSAGQWDFADTWITETFREHETFAPGHWQARRGVKSIIHGIDNFATWPVHRPGAIAGLEDRYVWLDGSGRQVPAEFITKHENGIDRRGRYELVQLDHHPIRSVQSYLMKFDRGDVVTPKRNVDHHYFRRRSIGGQSENHIARILPQARAEWAALMRDGKVADLHRQTVAAHEARIAEIETRPELAELREWIRATYFPGRAAE
;
A
#
# COMPACT_ATOMS: atom_id res chain seq x y z
N MET A 1 47.88 21.51 -52.10
CA MET A 1 48.17 22.94 -52.38
C MET A 1 46.82 23.62 -52.57
N SER A 2 46.29 24.39 -51.62
CA SER A 2 46.50 25.84 -51.38
C SER A 2 45.23 26.65 -51.72
N LYS A 3 44.64 27.20 -50.65
CA LYS A 3 44.05 28.55 -50.48
C LYS A 3 42.80 28.98 -51.27
N THR A 4 41.71 29.12 -50.50
CA THR A 4 40.91 30.34 -50.25
C THR A 4 41.16 31.61 -51.09
N LYS A 5 40.08 32.25 -51.57
CA LYS A 5 39.51 33.57 -51.16
C LYS A 5 38.66 34.17 -52.30
N THR A 6 37.36 34.40 -52.07
CA THR A 6 36.72 35.68 -51.71
C THR A 6 36.60 36.67 -52.87
N THR A 7 35.38 37.13 -53.17
CA THR A 7 35.11 38.55 -53.44
C THR A 7 33.62 38.86 -53.30
N ALA A 8 33.37 40.02 -52.71
CA ALA A 8 32.10 40.55 -52.25
C ALA A 8 31.25 41.18 -53.36
N ARG A 9 29.97 41.42 -53.08
CA ARG A 9 29.29 42.63 -53.53
C ARG A 9 28.09 42.99 -52.65
N ALA A 10 28.12 44.23 -52.17
CA ALA A 10 27.06 44.83 -51.39
C ALA A 10 26.05 45.57 -52.29
N THR A 11 24.79 45.32 -51.96
CA THR A 11 23.67 46.26 -51.78
C THR A 11 23.07 47.02 -52.96
N VAL A 12 21.80 46.68 -53.25
CA VAL A 12 20.74 47.57 -53.74
C VAL A 12 19.49 47.29 -52.87
N LYS A 13 18.87 48.33 -52.29
CA LYS A 13 17.59 48.28 -51.57
C LYS A 13 16.42 48.31 -52.57
N PRO A 14 15.33 47.54 -52.35
CA PRO A 14 14.03 47.89 -52.87
C PRO A 14 12.94 48.05 -51.80
N THR A 15 12.26 49.20 -51.88
CA THR A 15 10.81 49.48 -51.80
C THR A 15 9.86 48.55 -51.04
N LYS A 16 9.09 49.15 -50.12
CA LYS A 16 7.92 48.58 -49.42
C LYS A 16 6.81 48.16 -50.40
N ALA A 17 6.45 46.88 -50.38
CA ALA A 17 5.21 46.36 -50.94
C ALA A 17 4.21 46.02 -49.80
N ALA A 18 2.93 46.29 -50.05
CA ALA A 18 1.82 46.18 -49.09
C ALA A 18 1.58 44.74 -48.61
N LYS A 19 1.23 44.60 -47.32
CA LYS A 19 0.79 43.32 -46.71
C LYS A 19 -0.53 42.86 -47.36
N PRO A 20 -0.66 41.58 -47.77
CA PRO A 20 -1.94 41.05 -48.24
C PRO A 20 -2.89 40.87 -47.05
N ALA A 21 -4.16 41.23 -47.27
CA ALA A 21 -5.23 41.10 -46.30
C ALA A 21 -5.43 39.63 -45.87
N ALA A 22 -5.52 39.41 -44.56
CA ALA A 22 -5.79 38.10 -43.98
C ALA A 22 -7.16 37.58 -44.47
N LYS A 23 -7.18 36.34 -44.98
CA LYS A 23 -8.43 35.63 -45.26
C LYS A 23 -9.22 35.46 -43.94
N PRO A 24 -10.55 35.65 -43.94
CA PRO A 24 -11.35 35.47 -42.74
C PRO A 24 -11.27 34.02 -42.25
N ALA A 25 -11.10 33.86 -40.94
CA ALA A 25 -11.11 32.57 -40.27
C ALA A 25 -12.38 31.76 -40.65
N PRO A 26 -12.26 30.44 -40.84
CA PRO A 26 -13.42 29.61 -41.16
C PRO A 26 -14.46 29.73 -40.03
N LYS A 27 -15.71 30.02 -40.41
CA LYS A 27 -16.83 30.08 -39.47
C LYS A 27 -16.94 28.76 -38.72
N ARG A 28 -16.91 28.83 -37.39
CA ARG A 28 -17.05 27.70 -36.45
C ARG A 28 -18.36 26.95 -36.75
N PRO A 29 -18.32 25.67 -37.14
CA PRO A 29 -19.55 24.92 -37.38
C PRO A 29 -20.26 24.67 -36.05
N THR A 30 -21.46 25.23 -35.89
CA THR A 30 -22.34 25.11 -34.71
C THR A 30 -23.15 23.79 -34.74
N LYS A 31 -22.53 22.66 -35.03
CA LYS A 31 -23.15 21.36 -34.75
C LYS A 31 -22.85 21.00 -33.30
N LYS A 32 -23.88 20.93 -32.44
CA LYS A 32 -23.76 20.30 -31.12
C LYS A 32 -23.08 18.94 -31.31
N ALA A 33 -21.97 18.70 -30.62
CA ALA A 33 -21.32 17.40 -30.65
C ALA A 33 -22.34 16.32 -30.30
N PRO A 34 -22.34 15.16 -30.99
CA PRO A 34 -23.24 14.07 -30.66
C PRO A 34 -23.06 13.70 -29.18
N LYS A 35 -24.17 13.60 -28.44
CA LYS A 35 -24.12 13.14 -27.05
C LYS A 35 -23.61 11.70 -27.04
N LEU A 36 -22.59 11.44 -26.23
CA LEU A 36 -22.09 10.10 -25.98
C LEU A 36 -23.22 9.27 -25.35
N SER A 37 -23.49 8.09 -25.90
CA SER A 37 -24.54 7.20 -25.39
C SER A 37 -23.93 6.18 -24.44
N TYR A 38 -24.40 6.15 -23.20
CA TYR A 38 -24.00 5.20 -22.16
C TYR A 38 -25.18 4.99 -21.20
N THR A 39 -25.25 3.82 -20.57
CA THR A 39 -26.32 3.45 -19.62
C THR A 39 -25.85 3.36 -18.17
N GLU A 40 -24.54 3.39 -17.95
CA GLU A 40 -23.90 3.22 -16.65
C GLU A 40 -22.73 4.22 -16.52
N THR A 41 -22.46 4.67 -15.30
CA THR A 41 -21.24 5.40 -14.94
C THR A 41 -20.43 4.60 -13.93
N LEU A 42 -19.11 4.58 -14.10
CA LEU A 42 -18.16 4.04 -13.13
C LEU A 42 -17.72 5.15 -12.18
N THR A 43 -17.75 4.91 -10.88
CA THR A 43 -17.13 5.83 -9.90
C THR A 43 -15.70 5.38 -9.64
N VAL A 44 -14.74 6.14 -10.14
CA VAL A 44 -13.31 5.85 -10.01
C VAL A 44 -12.68 6.98 -9.20
N GLN A 45 -12.12 6.67 -8.03
CA GLN A 45 -11.47 7.67 -7.19
C GLN A 45 -12.36 8.92 -6.93
N GLY A 46 -13.67 8.76 -6.80
CA GLY A 46 -14.60 9.88 -6.58
C GLY A 46 -15.01 10.67 -7.84
N VAL A 47 -14.48 10.31 -9.02
CA VAL A 47 -14.88 10.85 -10.32
C VAL A 47 -15.84 9.89 -11.01
N SER A 48 -16.95 10.41 -11.54
CA SER A 48 -17.90 9.65 -12.35
C SER A 48 -17.41 9.58 -13.80
N ILE A 49 -17.22 8.40 -14.36
CA ILE A 49 -16.75 8.20 -15.75
C ILE A 49 -17.84 7.43 -16.53
N PRO A 50 -18.28 7.89 -17.71
CA PRO A 50 -19.24 7.15 -18.53
C PRO A 50 -18.70 5.77 -18.93
N PHE A 51 -19.47 4.71 -18.70
CA PHE A 51 -19.09 3.38 -19.16
C PHE A 51 -19.41 3.21 -20.64
N VAL A 52 -18.38 3.22 -21.49
CA VAL A 52 -18.49 2.97 -22.93
C VAL A 52 -17.65 1.76 -23.27
N SER A 53 -18.27 0.60 -23.45
CA SER A 53 -17.57 -0.69 -23.62
C SER A 53 -16.66 -0.77 -24.85
N ALA A 54 -16.83 0.12 -25.83
CA ALA A 54 -15.95 0.24 -26.98
C ALA A 54 -14.62 0.95 -26.66
N ILE A 55 -14.56 1.71 -25.57
CA ILE A 55 -13.36 2.43 -25.09
C ILE A 55 -12.83 1.75 -23.82
N ILE A 56 -13.72 1.41 -22.89
CA ILE A 56 -13.40 0.79 -21.62
C ILE A 56 -13.42 -0.73 -21.78
N THR A 57 -12.27 -1.30 -22.15
CA THR A 57 -12.10 -2.75 -22.30
C THR A 57 -12.14 -3.45 -20.93
N PRO A 58 -12.45 -4.76 -20.87
CA PRO A 58 -12.51 -5.49 -19.59
C PRO A 58 -11.23 -5.39 -18.74
N ARG A 59 -10.08 -5.20 -19.39
CA ARG A 59 -8.78 -5.05 -18.72
C ARG A 59 -8.69 -3.78 -17.89
N ILE A 60 -9.29 -2.68 -18.34
CA ILE A 60 -9.31 -1.40 -17.62
C ILE A 60 -10.58 -1.22 -16.78
N GLU A 61 -11.70 -1.84 -17.17
CA GLU A 61 -12.92 -1.86 -16.36
C GLU A 61 -12.68 -2.44 -14.96
N ARG A 62 -11.93 -3.54 -14.86
CA ARG A 62 -11.62 -4.19 -13.57
C ARG A 62 -10.92 -3.25 -12.58
N PRO A 63 -9.78 -2.59 -12.91
CA PRO A 63 -9.16 -1.63 -12.00
C PRO A 63 -10.02 -0.39 -11.77
N MET A 64 -10.83 0.06 -12.74
CA MET A 64 -11.77 1.17 -12.54
C MET A 64 -12.83 0.83 -11.47
N ARG A 65 -13.47 -0.34 -11.56
CA ARG A 65 -14.49 -0.80 -10.59
C ARG A 65 -13.91 -1.05 -9.20
N ALA A 66 -12.63 -1.43 -9.11
CA ALA A 66 -11.91 -1.56 -7.86
C ALA A 66 -11.39 -0.21 -7.31
N GLY A 67 -11.61 0.90 -8.01
CA GLY A 67 -11.10 2.22 -7.63
C GLY A 67 -9.58 2.36 -7.71
N ARG A 68 -8.88 1.53 -8.49
CA ARG A 68 -7.41 1.49 -8.58
C ARG A 68 -6.82 2.06 -9.88
N TYR A 69 -7.65 2.32 -10.89
CA TYR A 69 -7.21 2.89 -12.18
C TYR A 69 -6.60 4.30 -11.99
N GLU A 70 -5.43 4.53 -12.59
CA GLU A 70 -4.59 5.76 -12.44
C GLU A 70 -4.47 6.23 -10.97
N GLY A 71 -4.38 5.28 -10.04
CA GLY A 71 -4.42 5.58 -8.61
C GLY A 71 -3.21 6.37 -8.12
N GLY A 72 -2.05 6.22 -8.76
CA GLY A 72 -0.82 6.92 -8.41
C GLY A 72 -0.84 8.38 -8.84
N GLU A 73 -1.27 8.63 -10.07
CA GLU A 73 -1.41 9.94 -10.72
C GLU A 73 -2.49 10.76 -10.02
N VAL A 74 -3.64 10.15 -9.70
CA VAL A 74 -4.71 10.81 -8.95
C VAL A 74 -4.26 11.19 -7.55
N MET A 75 -3.51 10.31 -6.86
CA MET A 75 -2.95 10.61 -5.54
C MET A 75 -1.94 11.76 -5.62
N ALA A 76 -0.98 11.68 -6.53
CA ALA A 76 0.00 12.73 -6.76
C ALA A 76 -0.67 14.07 -7.12
N THR A 77 -1.70 14.05 -7.95
CA THR A 77 -2.45 15.24 -8.34
C THR A 77 -3.11 15.89 -7.13
N ARG A 78 -3.77 15.12 -6.26
CA ARG A 78 -4.39 15.62 -5.02
C ARG A 78 -3.38 16.18 -4.03
N ASP A 79 -2.24 15.53 -3.92
CA ASP A 79 -1.18 15.94 -2.99
C ASP A 79 -0.47 17.21 -3.45
N MET A 80 -0.29 17.35 -4.77
CA MET A 80 0.59 18.38 -5.32
C MET A 80 -0.15 19.59 -5.82
N VAL A 81 -1.30 19.45 -6.48
CA VAL A 81 -2.06 20.57 -7.05
C VAL A 81 -2.72 21.39 -5.94
N ARG A 82 -2.63 22.71 -6.05
CA ARG A 82 -3.09 23.70 -5.06
C ARG A 82 -3.78 24.88 -5.73
N ALA A 83 -4.45 25.70 -4.92
CA ALA A 83 -5.07 26.93 -5.38
C ALA A 83 -4.06 27.85 -6.11
N GLY A 84 -4.48 28.43 -7.22
CA GLY A 84 -3.68 29.27 -8.10
C GLY A 84 -2.86 28.51 -9.14
N ASP A 85 -2.88 27.17 -9.15
CA ASP A 85 -2.16 26.43 -10.18
C ASP A 85 -2.82 26.51 -11.55
N ARG A 86 -1.94 26.42 -12.56
CA ARG A 86 -2.29 26.14 -13.96
C ARG A 86 -1.70 24.79 -14.30
N VAL A 87 -2.56 23.81 -14.55
CA VAL A 87 -2.17 22.41 -14.77
C VAL A 87 -2.15 22.12 -16.26
N LEU A 88 -1.04 21.56 -16.74
CA LEU A 88 -0.92 21.01 -18.09
C LEU A 88 -0.83 19.49 -18.00
N GLU A 89 -1.83 18.79 -18.53
CA GLU A 89 -1.90 17.33 -18.63
C GLU A 89 -1.54 16.88 -20.05
N LEU A 90 -0.54 16.00 -20.17
CA LEU A 90 -0.12 15.35 -21.40
C LEU A 90 -0.62 13.89 -21.34
N GLY A 91 -1.55 13.52 -22.21
CA GLY A 91 -2.28 12.25 -22.13
C GLY A 91 -3.52 12.37 -21.24
N GLY A 92 -4.68 12.54 -21.85
CA GLY A 92 -5.94 12.77 -21.12
C GLY A 92 -6.68 11.48 -20.76
N GLY A 93 -6.40 10.37 -21.45
CA GLY A 93 -7.02 9.08 -21.21
C GLY A 93 -8.55 9.18 -21.21
N VAL A 94 -9.18 8.78 -20.11
CA VAL A 94 -10.65 8.88 -19.92
C VAL A 94 -11.10 10.18 -19.23
N GLY A 95 -10.17 11.10 -18.98
CA GLY A 95 -10.40 12.41 -18.36
C GLY A 95 -10.38 12.37 -16.83
N LEU A 96 -9.79 11.33 -16.22
CA LEU A 96 -9.79 11.16 -14.76
C LEU A 96 -8.88 12.19 -14.08
N VAL A 97 -7.60 12.23 -14.43
CA VAL A 97 -6.61 13.11 -13.79
C VAL A 97 -6.95 14.60 -14.00
N SER A 98 -7.32 15.04 -15.20
CA SER A 98 -7.84 16.40 -15.42
C SER A 98 -9.09 16.74 -14.61
N THR A 99 -10.02 15.81 -14.43
CA THR A 99 -11.19 16.04 -13.58
C THR A 99 -10.77 16.24 -12.13
N VAL A 100 -9.87 15.40 -11.62
CA VAL A 100 -9.35 15.51 -10.25
C VAL A 100 -8.62 16.83 -10.04
N ALA A 101 -7.72 17.20 -10.96
CA ALA A 101 -6.98 18.46 -10.89
C ALA A 101 -7.94 19.66 -10.87
N ALA A 102 -8.97 19.63 -11.72
CA ALA A 102 -9.95 20.70 -11.82
C ALA A 102 -10.86 20.84 -10.59
N GLN A 103 -11.09 19.74 -9.87
CA GLN A 103 -11.88 19.72 -8.63
C GLN A 103 -11.12 20.26 -7.41
N VAL A 104 -9.79 20.46 -7.51
CA VAL A 104 -9.02 21.09 -6.43
C VAL A 104 -9.46 22.55 -6.28
N PRO A 105 -9.90 22.99 -5.08
CA PRO A 105 -10.40 24.33 -4.88
C PRO A 105 -9.38 25.41 -5.26
N GLY A 106 -9.79 26.32 -6.15
CA GLY A 106 -8.99 27.48 -6.54
C GLY A 106 -7.96 27.24 -7.65
N VAL A 107 -7.93 26.06 -8.29
CA VAL A 107 -7.14 25.86 -9.52
C VAL A 107 -7.62 26.81 -10.62
N GLU A 108 -6.70 27.56 -11.22
CA GLU A 108 -7.02 28.59 -12.20
C GLU A 108 -7.51 27.97 -13.51
N LYS A 109 -6.76 26.98 -14.01
CA LYS A 109 -7.03 26.35 -15.30
C LYS A 109 -6.35 24.99 -15.40
N VAL A 110 -7.03 24.04 -16.05
CA VAL A 110 -6.44 22.77 -16.50
C VAL A 110 -6.47 22.76 -18.03
N VAL A 111 -5.37 22.37 -18.66
CA VAL A 111 -5.31 22.11 -20.10
C VAL A 111 -4.84 20.68 -20.32
N THR A 112 -5.65 19.90 -21.04
CA THR A 112 -5.36 18.51 -21.36
C THR A 112 -5.08 18.38 -22.85
N ILE A 113 -3.96 17.75 -23.20
CA ILE A 113 -3.63 17.36 -24.57
C ILE A 113 -3.86 15.86 -24.71
N GLU A 114 -4.81 15.46 -25.54
CA GLU A 114 -5.10 14.06 -25.83
C GLU A 114 -4.84 13.74 -27.31
N ALA A 115 -4.05 12.70 -27.58
CA ALA A 115 -3.71 12.29 -28.93
C ALA A 115 -4.86 11.57 -29.62
N ASN A 116 -5.49 10.61 -28.95
CA ASN A 116 -6.55 9.80 -29.51
C ASN A 116 -7.85 10.61 -29.69
N PRO A 117 -8.26 10.93 -30.93
CA PRO A 117 -9.46 11.72 -31.18
C PRO A 117 -10.75 11.02 -30.75
N ASP A 118 -10.74 9.68 -30.62
CA ASP A 118 -11.90 8.89 -30.23
C ASP A 118 -12.21 9.02 -28.73
N LEU A 119 -11.23 9.44 -27.90
CA LEU A 119 -11.42 9.68 -26.46
C LEU A 119 -12.03 11.04 -26.15
N LEU A 120 -11.94 12.02 -27.06
CA LEU A 120 -12.37 13.40 -26.78
C LEU A 120 -13.86 13.52 -26.40
N PRO A 121 -14.81 12.79 -27.03
CA PRO A 121 -16.21 12.80 -26.59
C PRO A 121 -16.39 12.24 -25.18
N LEU A 122 -15.63 11.20 -24.80
CA LEU A 122 -15.65 10.60 -23.47
C LEU A 122 -15.12 11.58 -22.42
N ILE A 123 -13.93 12.14 -22.65
CA ILE A 123 -13.30 13.10 -21.72
C ILE A 123 -14.23 14.29 -21.45
N ARG A 124 -14.81 14.89 -22.51
CA ARG A 124 -15.76 15.99 -22.36
C ARG A 124 -17.00 15.61 -21.55
N GLU A 125 -17.50 14.38 -21.74
CA GLU A 125 -18.64 13.89 -20.99
C GLU A 125 -18.27 13.62 -19.52
N THR A 126 -17.10 13.05 -19.25
CA THR A 126 -16.51 12.91 -17.90
C THR A 126 -16.45 14.28 -17.20
N HIS A 127 -15.87 15.30 -17.82
CA HIS A 127 -15.83 16.66 -17.24
C HIS A 127 -17.24 17.19 -16.96
N ARG A 128 -18.17 17.05 -17.92
CA ARG A 128 -19.54 17.55 -17.81
C ARG A 128 -20.31 16.90 -16.65
N ILE A 129 -20.22 15.58 -16.47
CA ILE A 129 -20.97 14.89 -15.41
C ILE A 129 -20.40 15.11 -14.01
N ASN A 130 -19.13 15.52 -13.92
CA ASN A 130 -18.48 15.89 -12.66
C ASN A 130 -18.55 17.40 -12.37
N GLY A 131 -19.27 18.18 -13.18
CA GLY A 131 -19.44 19.63 -12.98
C GLY A 131 -18.16 20.43 -13.16
N VAL A 132 -17.21 19.92 -13.96
CA VAL A 132 -15.93 20.56 -14.22
C VAL A 132 -16.02 21.42 -15.49
N GLU A 133 -15.73 22.72 -15.35
CA GLU A 133 -15.82 23.70 -16.44
C GLU A 133 -14.47 24.39 -16.75
N ASN A 134 -13.49 24.27 -15.86
CA ASN A 134 -12.16 24.89 -15.95
C ASN A 134 -11.12 24.00 -16.66
N VAL A 135 -11.55 22.99 -17.44
CA VAL A 135 -10.67 22.15 -18.26
C VAL A 135 -10.80 22.51 -19.74
N GLU A 136 -9.68 22.82 -20.38
CA GLU A 136 -9.56 22.96 -21.83
C GLU A 136 -8.97 21.69 -22.44
N LEU A 137 -9.76 20.96 -23.22
CA LEU A 137 -9.31 19.76 -23.94
C LEU A 137 -8.87 20.10 -25.37
N ARG A 138 -7.61 19.83 -25.71
CA ARG A 138 -7.04 19.95 -27.05
C ARG A 138 -6.67 18.58 -27.61
N ASN A 139 -6.85 18.40 -28.92
CA ASN A 139 -6.40 17.20 -29.60
C ASN A 139 -5.05 17.43 -30.27
N GLY A 140 -4.14 16.47 -30.13
CA GLY A 140 -2.82 16.52 -30.74
C GLY A 140 -1.82 15.69 -29.95
N VAL A 141 -0.57 15.67 -30.41
CA VAL A 141 0.52 14.96 -29.74
C VAL A 141 1.51 15.98 -29.21
N VAL A 142 1.97 15.80 -27.98
CA VAL A 142 2.99 16.66 -27.40
C VAL A 142 4.35 16.19 -27.90
N VAL A 143 5.12 17.11 -28.47
CA VAL A 143 6.42 16.81 -29.07
C VAL A 143 7.48 17.76 -28.52
N ARG A 144 8.75 17.38 -28.66
CA ARG A 144 9.87 18.28 -28.36
C ARG A 144 9.89 19.47 -29.31
N GLU A 145 9.95 19.20 -30.61
CA GLU A 145 9.99 20.19 -31.70
C GLU A 145 9.15 19.66 -32.87
N GLY A 146 8.43 20.54 -33.58
CA GLY A 146 7.66 20.11 -34.75
C GLY A 146 6.87 21.24 -35.39
N ALA A 147 6.85 21.30 -36.72
CA ALA A 147 6.12 22.29 -37.50
C ALA A 147 5.08 21.68 -38.46
N GLY A 148 4.97 20.34 -38.50
CA GLY A 148 4.10 19.60 -39.41
C GLY A 148 3.36 18.45 -38.72
N PRO A 149 2.21 18.00 -39.25
CA PRO A 149 1.42 16.94 -38.64
C PRO A 149 2.22 15.66 -38.37
N VAL A 150 1.94 15.02 -37.24
CA VAL A 150 2.61 13.80 -36.78
C VAL A 150 1.67 12.61 -36.94
N GLU A 151 2.20 11.48 -37.38
CA GLU A 151 1.45 10.23 -37.45
C GLU A 151 1.35 9.59 -36.06
N PHE A 152 0.14 9.20 -35.67
CA PHE A 152 -0.15 8.54 -34.41
C PHE A 152 -0.95 7.27 -34.68
N TYR A 153 -0.52 6.17 -34.07
CA TYR A 153 -0.99 4.83 -34.37
C TYR A 153 -1.99 4.38 -33.31
N LEU A 154 -3.27 4.39 -33.67
CA LEU A 154 -4.37 3.99 -32.79
C LEU A 154 -4.47 2.47 -32.70
N ARG A 155 -4.62 1.98 -31.47
CA ARG A 155 -4.69 0.55 -31.15
C ARG A 155 -6.01 0.18 -30.47
N PRO A 156 -6.37 -1.12 -30.42
CA PRO A 156 -7.62 -1.56 -29.81
C PRO A 156 -7.76 -1.13 -28.34
N ASP A 157 -6.65 -1.21 -27.61
CA ASP A 157 -6.52 -0.67 -26.26
C ASP A 157 -5.95 0.76 -26.37
N PHE A 158 -6.72 1.76 -25.96
CA PHE A 158 -6.33 3.17 -26.20
C PHE A 158 -4.98 3.53 -25.56
N TRP A 159 -4.70 3.00 -24.37
CA TRP A 159 -3.45 3.20 -23.62
C TRP A 159 -2.22 2.64 -24.35
N ALA A 160 -2.40 1.72 -25.31
CA ALA A 160 -1.29 1.23 -26.11
C ALA A 160 -0.98 2.11 -27.35
N SER A 161 -1.77 3.14 -27.63
CA SER A 161 -1.61 3.99 -28.81
C SER A 161 -0.41 4.92 -28.66
N SER A 162 0.42 5.05 -29.70
CA SER A 162 1.67 5.80 -29.62
C SER A 162 2.11 6.35 -30.98
N MET A 163 3.24 7.08 -30.99
CA MET A 163 3.92 7.51 -32.23
C MET A 163 4.77 6.40 -32.87
N GLU A 164 4.98 5.27 -32.20
CA GLU A 164 5.90 4.21 -32.63
C GLU A 164 5.17 3.11 -33.43
N PRO A 165 5.31 3.05 -34.77
CA PRO A 165 4.57 2.10 -35.61
C PRO A 165 4.81 0.65 -35.20
N GLU A 166 6.07 0.30 -34.96
CA GLU A 166 6.52 -1.08 -34.73
C GLU A 166 6.39 -1.54 -33.27
N SER A 167 5.91 -0.67 -32.38
CA SER A 167 5.76 -1.02 -30.96
C SER A 167 4.76 -2.17 -30.76
N ARG A 168 3.66 -2.20 -31.52
CA ARG A 168 2.61 -3.26 -31.54
C ARG A 168 1.82 -3.23 -32.88
N PRO A 169 0.90 -4.17 -33.15
CA PRO A 169 -0.08 -4.02 -34.24
C PRO A 169 -1.08 -2.88 -33.98
N TYR A 170 -1.40 -2.07 -35.00
CA TYR A 170 -2.35 -0.94 -34.92
C TYR A 170 -3.54 -1.14 -35.87
N ASP A 171 -4.65 -0.47 -35.55
CA ASP A 171 -5.88 -0.51 -36.34
C ASP A 171 -5.93 0.62 -37.37
N ARG A 172 -5.45 1.82 -36.99
CA ARG A 172 -5.60 3.04 -37.78
C ARG A 172 -4.48 4.04 -37.47
N VAL A 173 -4.02 4.75 -38.50
CA VAL A 173 -3.13 5.90 -38.35
C VAL A 173 -3.94 7.19 -38.44
N VAL A 174 -3.67 8.14 -37.56
CA VAL A 174 -4.24 9.49 -37.61
C VAL A 174 -3.12 10.53 -37.71
N SER A 175 -3.38 11.59 -38.45
CA SER A 175 -2.45 12.72 -38.59
C SER A 175 -2.88 13.82 -37.63
N LEU A 176 -2.04 14.10 -36.63
CA LEU A 176 -2.35 14.96 -35.50
C LEU A 176 -1.48 16.20 -35.48
N TYR A 177 -2.00 17.26 -34.87
CA TYR A 177 -1.24 18.49 -34.67
C TYR A 177 -0.13 18.25 -33.63
N PRO A 178 1.14 18.58 -33.93
CA PRO A 178 2.20 18.57 -32.93
C PRO A 178 2.03 19.79 -32.02
N TRP A 179 1.97 19.56 -30.72
CA TRP A 179 2.08 20.62 -29.72
C TRP A 179 3.52 20.63 -29.17
N PRO A 180 4.41 21.52 -29.62
CA PRO A 180 5.72 21.67 -29.00
C PRO A 180 5.56 22.00 -27.52
N LEU A 181 6.21 21.25 -26.64
CA LEU A 181 6.10 21.46 -25.19
C LEU A 181 6.54 22.88 -24.79
N ALA A 182 7.58 23.41 -25.44
CA ALA A 182 8.05 24.78 -25.23
C ALA A 182 6.97 25.84 -25.53
N ASP A 183 6.19 25.64 -26.59
CA ASP A 183 5.10 26.55 -26.96
C ASP A 183 3.95 26.46 -25.96
N LEU A 184 3.62 25.25 -25.49
CA LEU A 184 2.62 25.05 -24.44
C LEU A 184 3.05 25.73 -23.13
N ILE A 185 4.32 25.63 -22.74
CA ILE A 185 4.84 26.31 -21.55
C ILE A 185 4.77 27.83 -21.71
N ALA A 186 5.16 28.35 -22.87
CA ALA A 186 5.13 29.78 -23.16
C ALA A 186 3.71 30.36 -23.24
N GLU A 187 2.76 29.60 -23.77
CA GLU A 187 1.35 30.00 -23.87
C GLU A 187 0.63 29.87 -22.52
N LEU A 188 0.83 28.73 -21.85
CA LEU A 188 0.00 28.32 -20.72
C LEU A 188 0.63 28.65 -19.38
N HIS A 189 1.92 29.00 -19.30
CA HIS A 189 2.65 29.25 -18.06
C HIS A 189 2.25 28.26 -16.94
N PRO A 190 2.32 26.94 -17.19
CA PRO A 190 1.86 25.95 -16.23
C PRO A 190 2.75 25.97 -14.99
N THR A 191 2.12 25.78 -13.83
CA THR A 191 2.85 25.56 -12.57
C THR A 191 2.97 24.07 -12.27
N VAL A 192 2.09 23.23 -12.82
CA VAL A 192 2.14 21.77 -12.68
C VAL A 192 2.02 21.12 -14.05
N ILE A 193 2.88 20.12 -14.31
CA ILE A 193 2.76 19.24 -15.47
C ILE A 193 2.41 17.84 -14.96
N SER A 194 1.39 17.23 -15.55
CA SER A 194 1.09 15.79 -15.42
C SER A 194 1.34 15.13 -16.77
N ALA A 195 2.13 14.06 -16.82
CA ALA A 195 2.53 13.42 -18.05
C ALA A 195 2.41 11.90 -17.96
N ASP A 196 1.52 11.34 -18.77
CA ASP A 196 1.42 9.92 -19.06
C ASP A 196 1.16 9.78 -20.57
N ILE A 197 2.24 9.64 -21.35
CA ILE A 197 2.20 9.59 -22.81
C ILE A 197 2.87 8.32 -23.35
N GLU A 198 2.89 7.26 -22.54
CA GLU A 198 3.15 5.87 -22.94
C GLU A 198 4.45 5.70 -23.77
N GLY A 199 5.53 6.36 -23.32
CA GLY A 199 6.86 6.28 -23.92
C GLY A 199 7.32 7.56 -24.62
N GLY A 200 6.41 8.52 -24.87
CA GLY A 200 6.76 9.83 -25.43
C GLY A 200 7.62 10.70 -24.51
N GLU A 201 7.77 10.32 -23.23
CA GLU A 201 8.49 11.08 -22.22
C GLU A 201 9.99 11.21 -22.51
N ILE A 202 10.54 10.25 -23.28
CA ILE A 202 11.99 10.10 -23.51
C ILE A 202 12.67 11.32 -24.12
N GLU A 203 11.96 12.06 -24.97
CA GLU A 203 12.53 13.21 -25.69
C GLU A 203 11.75 14.50 -25.45
N VAL A 204 10.52 14.44 -24.94
CA VAL A 204 9.61 15.61 -24.89
C VAL A 204 10.14 16.73 -24.00
N PHE A 205 10.89 16.39 -22.95
CA PHE A 205 11.48 17.37 -22.02
C PHE A 205 12.86 17.86 -22.44
N ASP A 206 13.54 17.17 -23.36
CA ASP A 206 14.95 17.42 -23.65
C ASP A 206 15.18 18.83 -24.22
N GLY A 207 15.94 19.63 -23.49
CA GLY A 207 16.31 20.99 -23.91
C GLY A 207 15.16 22.00 -23.83
N VAL A 208 14.03 21.63 -23.21
CA VAL A 208 12.90 22.51 -22.99
C VAL A 208 13.07 23.24 -21.65
N ALA A 209 12.99 24.57 -21.67
CA ALA A 209 12.97 25.34 -20.44
C ALA A 209 11.62 25.17 -19.73
N LEU A 210 11.65 24.64 -18.50
CA LEU A 210 10.46 24.43 -17.66
C LEU A 210 10.33 25.55 -16.62
N ASP A 211 10.49 26.80 -17.06
CA ASP A 211 10.42 27.97 -16.19
C ASP A 211 8.98 28.17 -15.67
N GLY A 212 8.84 28.45 -14.37
CA GLY A 212 7.54 28.59 -13.72
C GLY A 212 6.87 27.28 -13.31
N VAL A 213 7.29 26.14 -13.88
CA VAL A 213 6.80 24.81 -13.47
C VAL A 213 7.43 24.42 -12.13
N ARG A 214 6.61 24.24 -11.09
CA ARG A 214 7.07 23.84 -9.75
C ARG A 214 7.05 22.33 -9.53
N VAL A 215 6.13 21.61 -10.18
CA VAL A 215 5.94 20.16 -10.01
C VAL A 215 5.71 19.48 -11.35
N ILE A 216 6.32 18.31 -11.52
CA ILE A 216 6.07 17.37 -12.59
C ILE A 216 5.61 16.06 -11.95
N ILE A 217 4.42 15.59 -12.32
CA ILE A 217 3.90 14.26 -12.04
C ILE A 217 4.05 13.49 -13.34
N ILE A 218 4.81 12.40 -13.36
CA ILE A 218 5.14 11.71 -14.61
C ILE A 218 5.16 10.20 -14.40
N GLU A 219 4.45 9.46 -15.25
CA GLU A 219 4.62 8.01 -15.33
C GLU A 219 5.78 7.67 -16.27
N LEU A 220 6.76 6.90 -15.78
CA LEU A 220 7.92 6.49 -16.57
C LEU A 220 7.77 5.05 -17.05
N HIS A 221 8.14 4.83 -18.31
CA HIS A 221 7.96 3.58 -19.05
C HIS A 221 9.32 2.92 -19.41
N PRO A 222 10.13 2.46 -18.43
CA PRO A 222 11.44 1.85 -18.70
C PRO A 222 11.35 0.56 -19.53
N ALA A 223 10.18 -0.06 -19.66
CA ALA A 223 9.96 -1.18 -20.58
C ALA A 223 10.04 -0.77 -22.06
N VAL A 224 9.80 0.51 -22.37
CA VAL A 224 9.82 1.05 -23.75
C VAL A 224 11.22 1.51 -24.12
N TYR A 225 11.87 2.30 -23.27
CA TYR A 225 13.15 2.96 -23.58
C TYR A 225 14.33 2.53 -22.69
N GLY A 226 14.13 1.53 -21.82
CA GLY A 226 15.15 0.98 -20.93
C GLY A 226 15.43 1.83 -19.69
N LYS A 227 16.10 1.23 -18.70
CA LYS A 227 16.53 1.93 -17.47
C LYS A 227 17.50 3.09 -17.73
N ALA A 228 18.30 3.02 -18.79
CA ALA A 228 19.13 4.13 -19.20
C ALA A 228 18.30 5.32 -19.72
N GLY A 229 17.20 5.08 -20.44
CA GLY A 229 16.28 6.14 -20.87
C GLY A 229 15.57 6.80 -19.69
N GLU A 230 15.09 6.00 -18.74
CA GLU A 230 14.49 6.49 -17.48
C GLU A 230 15.47 7.40 -16.71
N GLN A 231 16.72 6.94 -16.53
CA GLN A 231 17.74 7.72 -15.84
C GLN A 231 18.06 9.02 -16.58
N ARG A 232 18.10 9.04 -17.92
CA ARG A 232 18.34 10.27 -18.69
C ARG A 232 17.26 11.32 -18.46
N ILE A 233 15.99 10.91 -18.44
CA ILE A 233 14.85 11.82 -18.16
C ILE A 233 15.01 12.41 -16.76
N LEU A 234 15.25 11.55 -15.76
CA LEU A 234 15.44 11.96 -14.37
C LEU A 234 16.65 12.89 -14.19
N ASP A 235 17.79 12.57 -14.81
CA ASP A 235 19.00 13.38 -14.77
C ASP A 235 18.78 14.75 -15.44
N HIS A 236 18.03 14.79 -16.54
CA HIS A 236 17.70 16.05 -17.20
C HIS A 236 16.80 16.93 -16.31
N LEU A 237 15.73 16.37 -15.75
CA LEU A 237 14.84 17.10 -14.84
C LEU A 237 15.59 17.53 -13.57
N ALA A 238 16.50 16.70 -13.05
CA ALA A 238 17.39 17.04 -11.95
C ALA A 238 18.35 18.20 -12.31
N SER A 239 18.90 18.21 -13.53
CA SER A 239 19.75 19.31 -14.03
C SER A 239 18.99 20.63 -14.12
N LEU A 240 17.68 20.57 -14.33
CA LEU A 240 16.81 21.73 -14.28
C LEU A 240 16.49 22.14 -12.84
N GLY A 241 16.73 21.30 -11.84
CA GLY A 241 16.53 21.60 -10.41
C GLY A 241 15.30 20.94 -9.81
N PHE A 242 14.69 19.96 -10.49
CA PHE A 242 13.63 19.14 -9.91
C PHE A 242 14.21 17.98 -9.09
N ASN A 243 13.66 17.74 -7.92
CA ASN A 243 14.07 16.64 -7.05
C ASN A 243 12.93 15.62 -6.91
N PRO A 244 13.23 14.31 -6.96
CA PRO A 244 12.25 13.27 -6.67
C PRO A 244 11.70 13.38 -5.25
N ASP A 245 10.38 13.26 -5.12
CA ASP A 245 9.70 13.13 -3.84
C ASP A 245 9.78 11.69 -3.36
N GLU A 246 10.39 11.49 -2.18
CA GLU A 246 10.66 10.16 -1.61
C GLU A 246 9.40 9.29 -1.45
N ARG A 247 8.22 9.92 -1.30
CA ARG A 247 6.93 9.21 -1.17
C ARG A 247 6.54 8.44 -2.42
N TYR A 248 7.09 8.79 -3.58
CA TYR A 248 6.69 8.29 -4.89
C TYR A 248 7.75 7.39 -5.55
N LEU A 249 8.86 7.06 -4.86
CA LEU A 249 9.96 6.27 -5.43
C LEU A 249 9.64 4.78 -5.68
N ALA A 250 8.57 4.26 -5.08
CA ALA A 250 8.21 2.84 -5.14
C ALA A 250 7.25 2.47 -6.28
N GLY A 251 6.88 3.41 -7.15
CA GLY A 251 5.91 3.22 -8.25
C GLY A 251 6.45 3.61 -9.62
N SER A 252 5.61 3.43 -10.66
CA SER A 252 5.87 3.94 -12.02
C SER A 252 5.66 5.45 -12.13
N VAL A 253 4.84 6.02 -11.24
CA VAL A 253 4.58 7.46 -11.13
C VAL A 253 5.64 8.13 -10.26
N TRP A 254 6.34 9.09 -10.86
CA TRP A 254 7.31 9.94 -10.20
C TRP A 254 6.70 11.32 -9.95
N VAL A 255 6.98 11.87 -8.77
CA VAL A 255 6.70 13.27 -8.45
C VAL A 255 8.04 13.99 -8.29
N LEU A 256 8.25 15.02 -9.11
CA LEU A 256 9.48 15.79 -9.20
C LEU A 256 9.15 17.25 -8.92
N SER A 257 9.88 17.91 -8.01
CA SER A 257 9.56 19.29 -7.59
C SER A 257 10.79 20.21 -7.49
N ARG A 258 10.65 21.47 -7.95
CA ARG A 258 11.72 22.51 -7.88
C ARG A 258 11.79 23.18 -6.52
N GLU A 259 10.62 23.56 -6.03
CA GLU A 259 10.45 23.75 -4.61
C GLU A 259 10.58 22.34 -4.06
N ILE A 260 11.65 22.01 -3.31
CA ILE A 260 11.50 20.96 -2.31
C ILE A 260 10.20 21.36 -1.63
N ALA A 261 9.11 20.62 -1.87
CA ALA A 261 7.91 20.86 -1.13
C ALA A 261 8.43 20.86 0.30
N LYS A 262 8.40 22.02 0.98
CA LYS A 262 8.42 21.97 2.43
C LYS A 262 7.36 20.92 2.68
N PRO A 263 7.70 19.75 3.24
CA PRO A 263 6.68 18.77 3.56
C PRO A 263 5.56 19.56 4.23
N ALA A 264 4.29 19.21 4.05
CA ALA A 264 3.26 19.78 4.92
C ALA A 264 3.77 19.59 6.37
N VAL A 265 4.31 20.66 6.98
CA VAL A 265 5.58 20.64 7.76
C VAL A 265 5.75 19.39 8.59
N VAL A 266 6.15 18.22 8.08
CA VAL A 266 6.68 17.15 8.94
C VAL A 266 8.05 17.63 9.30
N ALA A 267 8.11 18.39 10.40
CA ALA A 267 9.36 18.84 10.94
C ALA A 267 10.28 17.63 11.12
N PRO A 268 11.60 17.80 10.97
CA PRO A 268 12.55 16.72 11.22
C PRO A 268 12.21 16.04 12.55
N VAL A 269 12.28 14.71 12.59
CA VAL A 269 12.11 13.90 13.81
C VAL A 269 13.05 14.50 14.86
N GLY A 270 12.48 15.29 15.78
CA GLY A 270 13.23 16.15 16.71
C GLY A 270 12.75 17.60 16.85
N GLN A 271 11.94 18.15 15.93
CA GLN A 271 11.32 19.48 16.07
C GLN A 271 9.78 19.50 16.02
N ARG A 272 9.14 18.39 15.60
CA ARG A 272 7.70 18.21 15.75
C ARG A 272 7.44 17.60 17.11
N GLY A 273 6.58 18.24 17.90
CA GLY A 273 5.94 17.55 19.02
C GLY A 273 5.09 16.39 18.50
N LEU A 274 4.68 15.51 19.41
CA LEU A 274 3.74 14.43 19.09
C LEU A 274 2.43 15.00 18.52
N SER A 275 1.81 14.28 17.58
CA SER A 275 0.46 14.60 17.11
C SER A 275 -0.55 14.48 18.26
N ASP A 276 -1.77 14.97 18.06
CA ASP A 276 -2.83 14.79 19.06
C ASP A 276 -3.11 13.28 19.28
N PRO A 277 -3.13 12.78 20.53
CA PRO A 277 -3.49 11.40 20.83
C PRO A 277 -5.00 11.12 20.70
N ALA A 278 -5.85 12.14 20.49
CA ALA A 278 -7.29 11.98 20.35
C ALA A 278 -7.67 11.08 19.15
N HIS A 279 -8.77 10.35 19.30
CA HIS A 279 -9.21 9.34 18.34
C HIS A 279 -10.40 9.80 17.54
N ASP A 280 -10.37 9.60 16.22
CA ASP A 280 -11.60 9.55 15.44
C ASP A 280 -12.26 8.18 15.67
N THR A 281 -13.41 8.18 16.34
CA THR A 281 -14.16 6.96 16.65
C THR A 281 -15.30 6.70 15.68
N ALA A 282 -15.53 7.60 14.71
CA ALA A 282 -16.60 7.46 13.74
C ALA A 282 -16.28 6.36 12.72
N GLU A 283 -15.11 6.46 12.06
CA GLU A 283 -14.67 5.51 11.02
C GLU A 283 -13.15 5.22 11.11
N PRO A 284 -12.66 4.69 12.24
CA PRO A 284 -11.22 4.45 12.42
C PRO A 284 -10.72 3.37 11.47
N ARG A 285 -9.56 3.61 10.84
CA ARG A 285 -8.91 2.67 9.95
C ARG A 285 -7.73 1.98 10.63
N PHE A 286 -7.83 0.65 10.75
CA PHE A 286 -6.83 -0.21 11.36
C PHE A 286 -6.12 -1.05 10.31
N ALA A 287 -4.79 -1.06 10.40
CA ALA A 287 -3.95 -1.92 9.60
C ALA A 287 -3.11 -2.86 10.48
N ILE A 288 -2.95 -4.10 10.00
CA ILE A 288 -2.01 -5.07 10.55
C ILE A 288 -0.90 -5.33 9.53
N ALA A 289 0.36 -5.38 9.98
CA ALA A 289 1.43 -6.00 9.20
C ALA A 289 1.97 -7.24 9.91
N THR A 290 2.38 -8.24 9.15
CA THR A 290 2.92 -9.49 9.70
C THR A 290 3.87 -10.20 8.74
N CYS A 291 4.68 -11.12 9.28
CA CYS A 291 5.53 -11.99 8.48
C CYS A 291 5.14 -13.46 8.73
N MET A 292 5.04 -14.25 7.67
CA MET A 292 4.63 -15.65 7.73
C MET A 292 5.63 -16.57 7.04
N LYS A 293 5.77 -17.78 7.57
CA LYS A 293 6.51 -18.88 6.94
C LYS A 293 5.82 -20.20 7.29
N ASN A 294 5.27 -20.86 6.28
CA ASN A 294 4.58 -22.14 6.44
C ASN A 294 3.49 -22.11 7.53
N GLU A 295 2.57 -21.15 7.41
CA GLU A 295 1.47 -20.91 8.36
C GLU A 295 0.09 -21.14 7.72
N GLY A 296 0.05 -21.71 6.50
CA GLY A 296 -1.12 -21.77 5.64
C GLY A 296 -2.40 -22.26 6.31
N PRO A 297 -2.39 -23.32 7.15
CA PRO A 297 -3.59 -23.80 7.85
C PRO A 297 -4.24 -22.76 8.77
N PHE A 298 -3.50 -21.75 9.22
CA PHE A 298 -3.94 -20.82 10.27
C PHE A 298 -4.32 -19.44 9.73
N ILE A 299 -3.98 -19.14 8.48
CA ILE A 299 -4.12 -17.81 7.87
C ILE A 299 -5.60 -17.37 7.82
N LEU A 300 -6.51 -18.25 7.41
CA LEU A 300 -7.90 -17.87 7.15
C LEU A 300 -8.68 -17.57 8.43
N GLU A 301 -8.46 -18.33 9.51
CA GLU A 301 -9.06 -18.01 10.82
C GLU A 301 -8.55 -16.66 11.32
N TRP A 302 -7.23 -16.46 11.29
CA TRP A 302 -6.59 -15.23 11.76
C TRP A 302 -7.10 -14.00 11.01
N LEU A 303 -7.18 -14.05 9.67
CA LEU A 303 -7.73 -12.97 8.86
C LEU A 303 -9.20 -12.72 9.19
N ALA A 304 -10.01 -13.77 9.24
CA ALA A 304 -11.44 -13.65 9.48
C ALA A 304 -11.76 -13.06 10.86
N TYR A 305 -11.01 -13.46 11.88
CA TYR A 305 -11.15 -12.90 13.23
C TYR A 305 -10.81 -11.41 13.27
N HIS A 306 -9.65 -11.03 12.73
CA HIS A 306 -9.21 -9.64 12.77
C HIS A 306 -10.13 -8.73 11.94
N ARG A 307 -10.66 -9.21 10.82
CA ARG A 307 -11.71 -8.51 10.06
C ARG A 307 -12.98 -8.31 10.89
N ALA A 308 -13.41 -9.33 11.62
CA ALA A 308 -14.63 -9.26 12.44
C ALA A 308 -14.53 -8.25 13.60
N ILE A 309 -13.36 -8.09 14.23
CA ILE A 309 -13.16 -7.04 15.24
C ILE A 309 -13.01 -5.64 14.65
N GLY A 310 -12.86 -5.54 13.32
CA GLY A 310 -12.80 -4.28 12.58
C GLY A 310 -11.41 -3.86 12.11
N VAL A 311 -10.55 -4.80 11.72
CA VAL A 311 -9.33 -4.51 10.94
C VAL A 311 -9.68 -4.47 9.45
N GLN A 312 -9.23 -3.44 8.74
CA GLN A 312 -9.52 -3.27 7.32
C GLN A 312 -8.37 -3.72 6.43
N ASP A 313 -7.15 -3.36 6.80
CA ASP A 313 -5.99 -3.51 5.94
C ASP A 313 -4.98 -4.50 6.53
N PHE A 314 -4.44 -5.36 5.67
CA PHE A 314 -3.47 -6.38 6.04
C PHE A 314 -2.28 -6.32 5.09
N VAL A 315 -1.08 -6.24 5.63
CA VAL A 315 0.17 -6.39 4.87
C VAL A 315 0.86 -7.66 5.36
N VAL A 316 1.00 -8.64 4.47
CA VAL A 316 1.61 -9.92 4.81
C VAL A 316 2.88 -10.11 4.01
N PHE A 317 4.00 -10.31 4.71
CA PHE A 317 5.27 -10.69 4.11
C PHE A 317 5.50 -12.19 4.26
N THR A 318 5.88 -12.90 3.20
CA THR A 318 6.22 -14.33 3.29
C THR A 318 7.71 -14.60 3.18
N ASN A 319 8.17 -15.63 3.90
CA ASN A 319 9.57 -16.08 3.89
C ASN A 319 9.68 -17.50 3.32
N ASP A 320 10.05 -17.65 2.05
CA ASP A 320 10.35 -18.95 1.41
C ASP A 320 9.38 -20.08 1.79
N CYS A 321 8.09 -19.86 1.56
CA CYS A 321 7.05 -20.82 1.91
C CYS A 321 7.14 -22.08 1.03
N THR A 322 6.92 -23.24 1.64
CA THR A 322 6.96 -24.56 0.98
C THR A 322 5.66 -25.33 1.13
N ASP A 323 4.73 -24.85 1.97
CA ASP A 323 3.42 -25.46 2.19
C ASP A 323 2.31 -24.86 1.29
N GLY A 324 2.63 -23.83 0.50
CA GLY A 324 1.66 -23.09 -0.31
C GLY A 324 1.01 -21.90 0.39
N SER A 325 1.50 -21.48 1.56
CA SER A 325 1.05 -20.25 2.25
C SER A 325 1.11 -19.01 1.35
N ASP A 326 2.20 -18.87 0.61
CA ASP A 326 2.42 -17.80 -0.37
C ASP A 326 1.35 -17.80 -1.47
N ARG A 327 1.06 -18.98 -2.06
CA ARG A 327 0.03 -19.11 -3.09
C ARG A 327 -1.37 -18.80 -2.57
N LEU A 328 -1.67 -19.18 -1.33
CA LEU A 328 -2.91 -18.81 -0.66
C LEU A 328 -3.00 -17.29 -0.46
N LEU A 329 -1.93 -16.65 -0.02
CA LEU A 329 -1.86 -15.21 0.19
C LEU A 329 -1.89 -14.41 -1.11
N ASP A 330 -1.24 -14.88 -2.17
CA ASP A 330 -1.34 -14.31 -3.52
C ASP A 330 -2.79 -14.30 -4.01
N ARG A 331 -3.52 -15.41 -3.80
CA ARG A 331 -4.94 -15.47 -4.16
C ARG A 331 -5.78 -14.46 -3.37
N LEU A 332 -5.48 -14.29 -2.08
CA LEU A 332 -6.15 -13.31 -1.23
C LEU A 332 -5.81 -11.87 -1.63
N ASP A 333 -4.59 -11.60 -2.09
CA ASP A 333 -4.16 -10.30 -2.64
C ASP A 333 -4.86 -9.99 -3.98
N GLU A 334 -4.97 -10.97 -4.89
CA GLU A 334 -5.75 -10.83 -6.13
C GLU A 334 -7.22 -10.45 -5.88
N MET A 335 -7.77 -10.90 -4.74
CA MET A 335 -9.12 -10.60 -4.27
C MET A 335 -9.22 -9.26 -3.53
N GLY A 336 -8.09 -8.61 -3.22
CA GLY A 336 -8.02 -7.37 -2.45
C GLY A 336 -8.29 -7.55 -0.95
N VAL A 337 -8.12 -8.77 -0.42
CA VAL A 337 -8.33 -9.08 1.01
C VAL A 337 -7.10 -8.70 1.83
N VAL A 338 -5.91 -8.88 1.26
CA VAL A 338 -4.61 -8.53 1.86
C VAL A 338 -3.76 -7.79 0.82
N THR A 339 -2.64 -7.21 1.24
CA THR A 339 -1.49 -6.90 0.39
C THR A 339 -0.39 -7.89 0.71
N HIS A 340 -0.05 -8.76 -0.25
CA HIS A 340 0.96 -9.80 -0.08
C HIS A 340 2.27 -9.47 -0.81
N LEU A 341 3.41 -9.61 -0.12
CA LEU A 341 4.73 -9.39 -0.69
C LEU A 341 5.72 -10.47 -0.22
N PRO A 342 6.74 -10.81 -1.03
CA PRO A 342 7.90 -11.52 -0.50
C PRO A 342 8.62 -10.63 0.52
N ASN A 343 9.17 -11.24 1.58
CA ASN A 343 9.88 -10.47 2.59
C ASN A 343 11.16 -9.86 2.00
N PRO A 344 11.39 -8.53 2.14
CA PRO A 344 12.63 -7.89 1.69
C PRO A 344 13.91 -8.53 2.23
N ALA A 345 13.86 -9.16 3.41
CA ALA A 345 15.00 -9.86 3.98
C ALA A 345 15.39 -11.10 3.18
N VAL A 346 14.43 -11.86 2.65
CA VAL A 346 14.70 -12.98 1.73
C VAL A 346 15.40 -12.46 0.48
N VAL A 347 14.85 -11.40 -0.12
CA VAL A 347 15.40 -10.79 -1.35
C VAL A 347 16.83 -10.27 -1.13
N ALA A 348 17.11 -9.72 0.06
CA ALA A 348 18.40 -9.17 0.42
C ALA A 348 19.39 -10.21 1.01
N GLY A 349 19.01 -11.49 1.14
CA GLY A 349 19.83 -12.51 1.81
C GLY A 349 20.09 -12.22 3.29
N SER A 350 19.21 -11.47 3.95
CA SER A 350 19.31 -11.06 5.34
C SER A 350 18.54 -12.01 6.27
N THR A 351 19.04 -12.20 7.48
CA THR A 351 18.35 -12.98 8.53
C THR A 351 17.43 -12.12 9.40
N PHE A 352 17.38 -10.81 9.18
CA PHE A 352 16.51 -9.87 9.92
C PHE A 352 15.11 -9.78 9.30
N PHE A 353 14.40 -10.91 9.24
CA PHE A 353 13.11 -11.03 8.53
C PHE A 353 12.04 -10.06 9.00
N GLN A 354 11.68 -10.06 10.29
CA GLN A 354 10.62 -9.15 10.76
C GLN A 354 11.07 -7.69 10.85
N PRO A 355 12.26 -7.33 11.38
CA PRO A 355 12.67 -5.93 11.48
C PRO A 355 12.76 -5.22 10.13
N LEU A 356 13.24 -5.90 9.08
CA LEU A 356 13.34 -5.30 7.75
C LEU A 356 11.97 -5.17 7.09
N ALA A 357 11.12 -6.19 7.21
CA ALA A 357 9.74 -6.13 6.75
C ALA A 357 8.97 -4.98 7.42
N MET A 358 9.12 -4.76 8.73
CA MET A 358 8.45 -3.66 9.42
C MET A 358 8.95 -2.29 8.96
N LYS A 359 10.27 -2.12 8.75
CA LYS A 359 10.81 -0.88 8.16
C LYS A 359 10.22 -0.58 6.77
N TYR A 360 9.94 -1.62 6.00
CA TYR A 360 9.28 -1.47 4.70
C TYR A 360 7.78 -1.17 4.84
N ALA A 361 7.08 -1.94 5.68
CA ALA A 361 5.64 -1.84 5.91
C ALA A 361 5.20 -0.42 6.27
N VAL A 362 5.91 0.24 7.17
CA VAL A 362 5.56 1.59 7.66
C VAL A 362 5.73 2.69 6.62
N GLN A 363 6.40 2.40 5.52
CA GLN A 363 6.52 3.29 4.36
C GLN A 363 5.42 3.02 3.32
N MET A 364 4.73 1.88 3.39
CA MET A 364 3.71 1.53 2.40
C MET A 364 2.47 2.42 2.51
N PRO A 365 1.89 2.85 1.38
CA PRO A 365 0.69 3.70 1.39
C PRO A 365 -0.49 3.10 2.16
N VAL A 366 -0.63 1.77 2.16
CA VAL A 366 -1.69 1.08 2.91
C VAL A 366 -1.55 1.27 4.43
N ILE A 367 -0.33 1.25 4.96
CA ILE A 367 -0.08 1.49 6.39
C ILE A 367 -0.12 2.99 6.70
N ARG A 368 0.46 3.85 5.85
CA ARG A 368 0.48 5.30 6.08
C ARG A 368 -0.89 5.97 6.05
N ARG A 369 -1.89 5.33 5.42
CA ARG A 369 -3.29 5.78 5.41
C ARG A 369 -4.12 5.23 6.57
N ALA A 370 -3.58 4.32 7.37
CA ALA A 370 -4.27 3.81 8.54
C ALA A 370 -4.08 4.79 9.70
N ASP A 371 -5.14 5.00 10.47
CA ASP A 371 -5.07 5.78 11.71
C ASP A 371 -4.30 4.99 12.77
N TYR A 372 -4.53 3.67 12.78
CA TYR A 372 -3.94 2.75 13.73
C TYR A 372 -3.18 1.62 13.06
N PHE A 373 -2.04 1.28 13.63
CA PHE A 373 -1.18 0.20 13.15
C PHE A 373 -0.80 -0.74 14.29
N ILE A 374 -0.72 -2.03 14.02
CA ILE A 374 -0.13 -3.02 14.91
C ILE A 374 0.55 -4.13 14.11
N GLN A 375 1.69 -4.60 14.60
CA GLN A 375 2.28 -5.87 14.13
C GLN A 375 1.79 -6.99 15.04
N THR A 376 1.24 -8.05 14.46
CA THR A 376 0.88 -9.27 15.18
C THR A 376 1.37 -10.49 14.42
N ASP A 377 1.63 -11.57 15.13
CA ASP A 377 1.95 -12.86 14.55
C ASP A 377 0.65 -13.66 14.29
N VAL A 378 0.69 -14.69 13.44
CA VAL A 378 -0.52 -15.44 13.04
C VAL A 378 -1.08 -16.34 14.15
N ASP A 379 -0.29 -16.61 15.18
CA ASP A 379 -0.73 -17.22 16.45
C ASP A 379 -1.21 -16.20 17.50
N GLU A 380 -1.37 -14.93 17.14
CA GLU A 380 -1.80 -13.88 18.07
C GLU A 380 -3.16 -13.29 17.66
N PHE A 381 -4.07 -13.19 18.63
CA PHE A 381 -5.43 -12.66 18.45
C PHE A 381 -5.69 -11.49 19.41
N ILE A 382 -6.13 -10.34 18.87
CA ILE A 382 -6.47 -9.17 19.69
C ILE A 382 -7.84 -9.38 20.34
N THR A 383 -7.86 -9.70 21.63
CA THR A 383 -9.09 -9.98 22.37
C THR A 383 -9.56 -8.74 23.12
N ILE A 384 -10.61 -8.11 22.59
CA ILE A 384 -11.18 -6.89 23.13
C ILE A 384 -12.25 -7.25 24.15
N ARG A 385 -12.03 -6.83 25.39
CA ARG A 385 -12.94 -7.08 26.50
C ARG A 385 -13.95 -5.96 26.67
N ALA A 386 -13.58 -4.75 26.25
CA ALA A 386 -14.44 -3.57 26.24
C ALA A 386 -15.64 -3.71 25.29
N GLY A 387 -16.78 -3.14 25.68
CA GLY A 387 -17.99 -3.06 24.88
C GLY A 387 -18.40 -4.38 24.25
N LYS A 388 -18.66 -4.38 22.93
CA LYS A 388 -19.09 -5.56 22.17
C LYS A 388 -17.92 -6.37 21.60
N GLY A 389 -16.68 -5.97 21.86
CA GLY A 389 -15.48 -6.65 21.38
C GLY A 389 -14.93 -6.14 20.05
N HIS A 390 -15.32 -4.94 19.61
CA HIS A 390 -14.78 -4.32 18.40
C HIS A 390 -13.73 -3.27 18.72
N LEU A 391 -12.84 -2.99 17.76
CA LEU A 391 -11.77 -1.99 17.92
C LEU A 391 -12.31 -0.59 18.25
N ARG A 392 -13.48 -0.22 17.72
CA ARG A 392 -14.18 1.03 18.10
C ARG A 392 -14.54 1.10 19.58
N ASP A 393 -14.94 -0.03 20.17
CA ASP A 393 -15.29 -0.11 21.59
C ASP A 393 -14.05 0.07 22.44
N LEU A 394 -12.92 -0.50 21.99
CA LEU A 394 -11.61 -0.33 22.61
C LEU A 394 -11.18 1.15 22.59
N LEU A 395 -11.23 1.81 21.44
CA LEU A 395 -10.85 3.24 21.33
C LEU A 395 -11.70 4.12 22.25
N LYS A 396 -13.01 3.88 22.30
CA LYS A 396 -13.92 4.60 23.19
C LYS A 396 -13.60 4.39 24.67
N ALA A 397 -13.26 3.16 25.05
CA ALA A 397 -12.99 2.81 26.45
C ALA A 397 -11.58 3.23 26.91
N ALA A 398 -10.58 3.15 26.04
CA ALA A 398 -9.20 3.53 26.35
C ALA A 398 -9.03 5.06 26.45
N GLY A 399 -9.82 5.82 25.68
CA GLY A 399 -9.59 7.26 25.52
C GLY A 399 -8.33 7.54 24.70
N PRO A 400 -7.92 8.82 24.57
CA PRO A 400 -6.78 9.22 23.74
C PRO A 400 -5.48 8.48 24.08
N PHE A 401 -4.75 8.01 23.07
CA PHE A 401 -3.39 7.49 23.21
C PHE A 401 -2.55 7.67 21.94
N HIS A 402 -1.22 7.68 22.11
CA HIS A 402 -0.29 7.45 21.00
C HIS A 402 0.05 5.97 20.87
N VAL A 403 0.12 5.25 22.00
CA VAL A 403 0.41 3.82 22.05
C VAL A 403 -0.48 3.13 23.07
N LEU A 404 -1.06 1.99 22.70
CA LEU A 404 -1.73 1.06 23.59
C LEU A 404 -1.00 -0.29 23.52
N SER A 405 -0.25 -0.60 24.58
CA SER A 405 0.49 -1.86 24.70
C SER A 405 -0.40 -2.98 25.22
N VAL A 406 -0.62 -3.96 24.36
CA VAL A 406 -1.45 -5.13 24.58
C VAL A 406 -0.56 -6.28 25.07
N SER A 407 -0.75 -6.68 26.33
CA SER A 407 0.06 -7.76 26.93
C SER A 407 -0.41 -9.13 26.48
N GLU A 408 0.56 -10.03 26.26
CA GLU A 408 0.30 -11.44 25.95
C GLU A 408 -0.36 -12.18 27.11
N VAL A 409 -1.28 -13.09 26.76
CA VAL A 409 -1.78 -14.19 27.58
C VAL A 409 -1.49 -15.46 26.80
N ASN A 410 -0.63 -16.34 27.32
CA ASN A 410 -0.32 -17.58 26.62
C ASN A 410 -1.39 -18.63 26.82
N PHE A 411 -1.84 -19.19 25.70
CA PHE A 411 -2.67 -20.37 25.64
C PHE A 411 -1.80 -21.59 25.42
N ASN A 412 -2.08 -22.65 26.17
CA ASN A 412 -1.36 -23.91 26.06
C ASN A 412 -2.04 -24.83 25.03
N SER A 413 -1.56 -26.07 24.92
CA SER A 413 -2.11 -27.03 23.95
C SER A 413 -3.45 -27.65 24.33
N ALA A 414 -4.03 -27.29 25.48
CA ALA A 414 -5.26 -27.88 26.01
C ALA A 414 -5.23 -29.42 26.04
N GLY A 415 -4.05 -30.01 26.23
CA GLY A 415 -3.86 -31.46 26.23
C GLY A 415 -4.00 -32.10 24.84
N GLN A 416 -3.90 -31.33 23.75
CA GLN A 416 -3.97 -31.85 22.38
C GLN A 416 -2.58 -32.20 21.86
N TRP A 417 -2.39 -33.47 21.52
CA TRP A 417 -1.18 -33.92 20.83
C TRP A 417 -1.26 -33.62 19.34
N ASP A 418 -2.32 -34.14 18.73
CA ASP A 418 -2.48 -34.18 17.28
C ASP A 418 -2.89 -32.83 16.72
N PHE A 419 -2.34 -32.49 15.56
CA PHE A 419 -2.86 -31.42 14.74
C PHE A 419 -4.21 -31.83 14.13
N ALA A 420 -5.13 -30.87 14.10
CA ALA A 420 -6.37 -30.96 13.35
C ALA A 420 -6.68 -29.58 12.76
N ASP A 421 -7.20 -29.54 11.53
CA ASP A 421 -7.68 -28.32 10.86
C ASP A 421 -8.95 -27.79 11.54
N THR A 422 -8.76 -27.21 12.72
CA THR A 422 -9.79 -26.65 13.60
C THR A 422 -9.36 -25.26 14.03
N TRP A 423 -10.33 -24.45 14.42
CA TRP A 423 -10.07 -23.09 14.85
C TRP A 423 -9.29 -23.07 16.15
N ILE A 424 -8.11 -22.43 16.13
CA ILE A 424 -7.24 -22.25 17.29
C ILE A 424 -8.04 -21.65 18.45
N THR A 425 -8.81 -20.61 18.15
CA THR A 425 -9.60 -19.84 19.13
C THR A 425 -10.75 -20.63 19.75
N GLU A 426 -11.19 -21.71 19.09
CA GLU A 426 -12.23 -22.61 19.60
C GLU A 426 -11.65 -23.82 20.33
N THR A 427 -10.49 -24.33 19.90
CA THR A 427 -9.86 -25.55 20.40
C THR A 427 -9.00 -25.28 21.64
N PHE A 428 -8.11 -24.29 21.58
CA PHE A 428 -7.11 -24.03 22.62
C PHE A 428 -7.59 -22.93 23.56
N ARG A 429 -8.47 -23.28 24.51
CA ARG A 429 -9.09 -22.30 25.43
C ARG A 429 -8.36 -22.14 26.76
N GLU A 430 -7.48 -23.07 27.09
CA GLU A 430 -6.78 -23.05 28.36
C GLU A 430 -5.57 -22.15 28.29
N HIS A 431 -5.48 -21.21 29.23
CA HIS A 431 -4.42 -20.22 29.29
C HIS A 431 -3.86 -20.07 30.70
N GLU A 432 -2.73 -19.37 30.76
CA GLU A 432 -2.10 -19.01 32.01
C GLU A 432 -2.90 -17.97 32.80
N THR A 433 -2.69 -17.91 34.11
CA THR A 433 -3.39 -16.94 34.96
C THR A 433 -3.02 -15.48 34.66
N PHE A 434 -4.01 -14.58 34.77
CA PHE A 434 -3.82 -13.12 34.74
C PHE A 434 -3.06 -12.56 35.95
N ALA A 435 -2.98 -13.32 37.06
CA ALA A 435 -2.36 -12.90 38.32
C ALA A 435 -1.19 -13.82 38.74
N PRO A 436 -0.16 -14.00 37.90
CA PRO A 436 0.96 -14.87 38.23
C PRO A 436 1.83 -14.29 39.37
N GLY A 437 2.68 -15.13 39.96
CA GLY A 437 3.74 -14.68 40.85
C GLY A 437 4.75 -13.75 40.16
N HIS A 438 5.47 -12.95 40.94
CA HIS A 438 6.40 -11.91 40.45
C HIS A 438 7.36 -12.40 39.35
N TRP A 439 7.98 -13.57 39.52
CA TRP A 439 8.95 -14.13 38.58
C TRP A 439 8.36 -14.54 37.21
N GLN A 440 7.04 -14.74 37.15
CA GLN A 440 6.32 -15.14 35.94
C GLN A 440 5.51 -13.99 35.34
N ALA A 441 5.39 -12.86 36.05
CA ALA A 441 4.52 -11.74 35.70
C ALA A 441 4.93 -10.99 34.43
N ARG A 442 6.19 -11.07 34.02
CA ARG A 442 6.68 -10.38 32.83
C ARG A 442 6.29 -11.11 31.55
N ARG A 443 5.61 -10.43 30.63
CA ARG A 443 5.28 -10.93 29.28
C ARG A 443 5.53 -9.91 28.20
N GLY A 444 5.70 -10.43 26.98
CA GLY A 444 5.80 -9.60 25.80
C GLY A 444 4.51 -8.81 25.58
N VAL A 445 4.66 -7.71 24.85
CA VAL A 445 3.54 -6.91 24.37
C VAL A 445 3.63 -6.77 22.86
N LYS A 446 2.48 -6.60 22.23
CA LYS A 446 2.36 -5.90 20.93
C LYS A 446 1.70 -4.56 21.19
N SER A 447 1.87 -3.61 20.28
CA SER A 447 1.40 -2.24 20.52
C SER A 447 0.55 -1.75 19.36
N ILE A 448 -0.68 -1.34 19.67
CA ILE A 448 -1.51 -0.54 18.75
C ILE A 448 -0.97 0.88 18.84
N ILE A 449 -0.55 1.43 17.71
CA ILE A 449 0.01 2.78 17.63
C ILE A 449 -0.93 3.69 16.85
N HIS A 450 -0.97 4.96 17.25
CA HIS A 450 -1.73 6.02 16.61
C HIS A 450 -0.78 7.13 16.14
N GLY A 451 -0.88 7.48 14.86
CA GLY A 451 0.04 8.42 14.20
C GLY A 451 1.43 7.81 13.99
N ILE A 452 1.64 7.14 12.85
CA ILE A 452 2.88 6.41 12.53
C ILE A 452 4.15 7.27 12.64
N ASP A 453 4.04 8.58 12.37
CA ASP A 453 5.14 9.54 12.40
C ASP A 453 5.52 10.00 13.83
N ASN A 454 4.79 9.57 14.86
CA ASN A 454 5.08 9.89 16.26
C ASN A 454 6.26 9.08 16.82
N PHE A 455 6.99 8.29 16.03
CA PHE A 455 7.96 7.31 16.55
C PHE A 455 9.30 7.36 15.80
N ALA A 456 10.39 7.05 16.51
CA ALA A 456 11.74 7.06 15.96
C ALA A 456 12.13 5.72 15.32
N THR A 457 11.57 4.61 15.81
CA THR A 457 11.87 3.27 15.31
C THR A 457 10.63 2.37 15.37
N TRP A 458 10.59 1.34 14.53
CA TRP A 458 9.49 0.37 14.44
C TRP A 458 9.95 -1.08 14.71
N PRO A 459 10.39 -1.42 15.94
CA PRO A 459 10.51 -2.80 16.38
C PRO A 459 9.16 -3.54 16.37
N VAL A 460 9.22 -4.88 16.31
CA VAL A 460 8.04 -5.76 16.19
C VAL A 460 7.12 -5.78 17.41
N HIS A 461 7.63 -5.47 18.60
CA HIS A 461 6.84 -5.48 19.84
C HIS A 461 6.20 -4.12 20.15
N ARG A 462 6.95 -3.05 19.91
CA ARG A 462 6.53 -1.68 20.24
C ARG A 462 7.41 -0.66 19.53
N PRO A 463 6.90 0.55 19.28
CA PRO A 463 7.71 1.61 18.69
C PRO A 463 8.79 2.11 19.67
N GLY A 464 9.82 2.75 19.12
CA GLY A 464 10.74 3.57 19.90
C GLY A 464 10.25 5.00 19.99
N ALA A 465 10.19 5.54 21.20
CA ALA A 465 9.89 6.94 21.44
C ALA A 465 10.94 7.86 20.79
N ILE A 466 10.53 9.07 20.41
CA ILE A 466 11.43 10.12 19.95
C ILE A 466 12.20 10.64 21.16
N ALA A 467 13.53 10.68 21.04
CA ALA A 467 14.42 11.16 22.10
C ALA A 467 14.04 12.59 22.54
N GLY A 468 13.86 12.79 23.85
CA GLY A 468 13.47 14.07 24.44
C GLY A 468 11.96 14.35 24.44
N LEU A 469 11.13 13.44 23.93
CA LEU A 469 9.65 13.54 23.97
C LEU A 469 9.00 12.40 24.78
N GLU A 470 9.78 11.58 25.49
CA GLU A 470 9.30 10.36 26.15
C GLU A 470 8.20 10.63 27.18
N ASP A 471 8.29 11.74 27.90
CA ASP A 471 7.33 12.19 28.91
C ASP A 471 6.03 12.75 28.32
N ARG A 472 6.00 13.01 27.01
CA ARG A 472 4.82 13.54 26.30
C ARG A 472 3.90 12.44 25.75
N TYR A 473 4.36 11.19 25.70
CA TYR A 473 3.53 10.10 25.20
C TYR A 473 2.44 9.72 26.19
N VAL A 474 1.19 9.87 25.77
CA VAL A 474 0.10 9.05 26.29
C VAL A 474 0.31 7.62 25.82
N TRP A 475 0.81 6.76 26.70
CA TRP A 475 1.18 5.38 26.42
C TRP A 475 0.52 4.49 27.45
N LEU A 476 -0.51 3.77 27.02
CA LEU A 476 -1.40 3.01 27.90
C LEU A 476 -1.07 1.50 27.87
N ASP A 477 -1.38 0.81 28.96
CA ASP A 477 -1.45 -0.65 29.05
C ASP A 477 -2.83 -1.18 28.62
N GLY A 478 -2.99 -2.50 28.53
CA GLY A 478 -4.27 -3.13 28.14
C GLY A 478 -5.44 -2.90 29.11
N SER A 479 -5.23 -2.21 30.24
CA SER A 479 -6.29 -1.71 31.12
C SER A 479 -6.55 -0.21 30.96
N GLY A 480 -5.91 0.45 30.00
CA GLY A 480 -6.06 1.90 29.76
C GLY A 480 -5.27 2.77 30.75
N ARG A 481 -4.28 2.22 31.46
CA ARG A 481 -3.47 2.99 32.43
C ARG A 481 -2.12 3.34 31.84
N GLN A 482 -1.58 4.50 32.19
CA GLN A 482 -0.24 4.90 31.75
C GLN A 482 0.82 3.86 32.15
N VAL A 483 1.66 3.47 31.20
CA VAL A 483 2.79 2.57 31.45
C VAL A 483 3.88 3.28 32.28
N PRO A 484 4.70 2.55 33.04
CA PRO A 484 5.83 3.13 33.76
C PRO A 484 6.81 3.84 32.81
N ALA A 485 7.40 4.97 33.24
CA ALA A 485 8.30 5.76 32.40
C ALA A 485 9.55 4.99 31.93
N GLU A 486 10.04 4.06 32.76
CA GLU A 486 11.12 3.15 32.41
C GLU A 486 10.74 2.19 31.27
N PHE A 487 9.45 1.86 31.14
CA PHE A 487 8.98 1.05 30.02
C PHE A 487 9.04 1.85 28.72
N ILE A 488 8.82 3.16 28.73
CA ILE A 488 8.95 3.99 27.52
C ILE A 488 10.43 4.05 27.08
N THR A 489 11.34 4.32 28.02
CA THR A 489 12.76 4.63 27.76
C THR A 489 13.67 3.42 27.52
N LYS A 490 13.44 2.26 28.16
CA LYS A 490 14.40 1.13 28.14
C LYS A 490 14.31 0.18 26.94
N HIS A 491 13.44 0.44 25.96
CA HIS A 491 13.21 -0.43 24.80
C HIS A 491 12.94 -1.93 25.12
N GLU A 492 12.41 -2.22 26.31
CA GLU A 492 12.01 -3.55 26.76
C GLU A 492 10.82 -4.14 25.97
N ASN A 493 10.92 -5.38 25.49
CA ASN A 493 9.85 -6.06 24.72
C ASN A 493 8.62 -6.46 25.56
N GLY A 494 8.67 -6.31 26.88
CA GLY A 494 7.63 -6.81 27.77
C GLY A 494 7.52 -6.07 29.09
N ILE A 495 6.37 -6.20 29.74
CA ILE A 495 6.02 -5.53 30.98
C ILE A 495 5.46 -6.55 31.99
N ASP A 496 5.43 -6.18 33.27
CA ASP A 496 4.62 -6.89 34.26
C ASP A 496 3.15 -6.83 33.83
N ARG A 497 2.52 -7.97 33.57
CA ARG A 497 1.17 -8.02 33.00
C ARG A 497 0.05 -7.93 34.03
N ARG A 498 0.36 -7.99 35.34
CA ARG A 498 -0.66 -8.14 36.39
C ARG A 498 -1.63 -6.95 36.38
N GLY A 499 -2.92 -7.27 36.26
CA GLY A 499 -4.00 -6.29 36.20
C GLY A 499 -3.99 -5.39 34.95
N ARG A 500 -3.32 -5.78 33.84
CA ARG A 500 -3.18 -4.98 32.59
C ARG A 500 -4.07 -5.45 31.44
N TYR A 501 -5.22 -6.06 31.76
CA TYR A 501 -6.08 -6.72 30.78
C TYR A 501 -7.51 -6.19 30.78
N GLU A 502 -7.87 -5.11 31.49
CA GLU A 502 -9.28 -4.72 31.66
C GLU A 502 -10.01 -4.41 30.34
N LEU A 503 -9.31 -3.80 29.37
CA LEU A 503 -9.89 -3.38 28.10
C LEU A 503 -9.54 -4.33 26.94
N VAL A 504 -8.29 -4.78 26.89
CA VAL A 504 -7.76 -5.62 25.79
C VAL A 504 -6.63 -6.53 26.28
N GLN A 505 -6.54 -7.71 25.68
CA GLN A 505 -5.44 -8.66 25.83
C GLN A 505 -5.01 -9.21 24.47
N LEU A 506 -3.81 -9.77 24.40
CA LEU A 506 -3.31 -10.46 23.21
C LEU A 506 -3.29 -11.95 23.51
N ASP A 507 -4.24 -12.69 22.93
CA ASP A 507 -4.30 -14.14 23.06
C ASP A 507 -3.22 -14.74 22.17
N HIS A 508 -2.17 -15.28 22.78
CA HIS A 508 -1.02 -15.83 22.08
C HIS A 508 -1.05 -17.35 22.18
N HIS A 509 -1.04 -18.03 21.03
CA HIS A 509 -1.08 -19.49 20.91
C HIS A 509 0.25 -20.05 20.39
N PRO A 510 1.36 -19.90 21.14
CA PRO A 510 2.70 -20.26 20.67
C PRO A 510 2.92 -21.77 20.54
N ILE A 511 2.05 -22.60 21.10
CA ILE A 511 2.17 -24.06 21.05
C ILE A 511 1.15 -24.65 20.09
N ARG A 512 -0.12 -24.23 20.16
CA ARG A 512 -1.25 -24.91 19.48
C ARG A 512 -1.24 -26.39 19.90
N SER A 513 -1.37 -27.37 18.99
CA SER A 513 -1.14 -28.78 19.33
C SER A 513 0.34 -29.08 19.52
N VAL A 514 0.67 -30.20 20.18
CA VAL A 514 2.09 -30.61 20.31
C VAL A 514 2.74 -30.82 18.95
N GLN A 515 2.05 -31.43 17.99
CA GLN A 515 2.57 -31.60 16.63
C GLN A 515 2.85 -30.25 15.94
N SER A 516 1.95 -29.26 16.08
CA SER A 516 2.20 -27.90 15.57
C SER A 516 3.36 -27.19 16.28
N TYR A 517 3.58 -27.46 17.57
CA TYR A 517 4.77 -26.96 18.27
C TYR A 517 6.07 -27.58 17.72
N LEU A 518 6.08 -28.89 17.48
CA LEU A 518 7.25 -29.58 16.93
C LEU A 518 7.62 -29.07 15.53
N MET A 519 6.66 -28.62 14.73
CA MET A 519 6.90 -27.95 13.44
C MET A 519 7.81 -26.72 13.55
N LYS A 520 7.87 -26.05 14.71
CA LYS A 520 8.79 -24.92 14.95
C LYS A 520 10.27 -25.36 14.87
N PHE A 521 10.56 -26.66 14.99
CA PHE A 521 11.92 -27.21 14.84
C PHE A 521 12.42 -27.04 13.40
N ASP A 522 11.53 -27.20 12.43
CA ASP A 522 11.86 -27.22 11.01
C ASP A 522 11.80 -25.83 10.36
N ARG A 523 10.82 -25.03 10.77
CA ARG A 523 10.63 -23.66 10.26
C ARG A 523 11.80 -22.73 10.61
N GLY A 524 12.46 -22.98 11.74
CA GLY A 524 13.31 -22.02 12.44
C GLY A 524 12.48 -20.96 13.17
N ASP A 525 13.10 -20.21 14.09
CA ASP A 525 12.50 -18.99 14.60
C ASP A 525 12.77 -17.85 13.60
N VAL A 526 11.75 -17.10 13.22
CA VAL A 526 11.85 -15.94 12.30
C VAL A 526 12.80 -14.86 12.86
N VAL A 527 13.13 -14.94 14.16
CA VAL A 527 13.94 -13.95 14.89
C VAL A 527 15.38 -14.43 15.18
N THR A 528 15.67 -15.74 15.31
CA THR A 528 17.05 -16.22 15.59
C THR A 528 17.39 -17.58 14.97
N PRO A 529 18.66 -17.81 14.54
CA PRO A 529 19.13 -19.12 14.04
C PRO A 529 19.26 -20.22 15.11
N LYS A 530 18.88 -19.96 16.37
CA LYS A 530 18.99 -20.94 17.45
C LYS A 530 17.76 -21.86 17.45
N ARG A 531 18.01 -23.14 17.73
CA ARG A 531 17.00 -24.21 17.88
C ARG A 531 16.10 -23.89 19.09
N ASN A 532 14.97 -23.21 18.87
CA ASN A 532 14.04 -22.77 19.92
C ASN A 532 12.95 -23.81 20.27
N VAL A 533 13.11 -25.05 19.81
CA VAL A 533 12.29 -26.18 20.25
C VAL A 533 13.05 -26.94 21.32
N ASP A 534 12.74 -26.65 22.58
CA ASP A 534 13.37 -27.24 23.74
C ASP A 534 12.38 -27.40 24.91
N HIS A 535 12.79 -28.19 25.90
CA HIS A 535 12.03 -28.47 27.12
C HIS A 535 11.61 -27.22 27.89
N HIS A 536 12.47 -26.18 27.91
CA HIS A 536 12.24 -24.98 28.69
C HIS A 536 11.19 -24.08 28.05
N TYR A 537 11.24 -23.89 26.72
CA TYR A 537 10.25 -23.16 25.96
C TYR A 537 8.87 -23.79 26.10
N PHE A 538 8.77 -25.10 25.84
CA PHE A 538 7.49 -25.80 25.97
C PHE A 538 6.94 -25.68 27.38
N ARG A 539 7.73 -25.98 28.42
CA ARG A 539 7.30 -25.86 29.82
C ARG A 539 6.77 -24.47 30.15
N ARG A 540 7.45 -23.41 29.69
CA ARG A 540 7.08 -22.02 30.00
C ARG A 540 5.81 -21.57 29.27
N ARG A 541 5.60 -22.04 28.04
CA ARG A 541 4.44 -21.67 27.22
C ARG A 541 3.24 -22.61 27.40
N SER A 542 3.43 -23.78 28.03
CA SER A 542 2.38 -24.75 28.36
C SER A 542 1.70 -24.50 29.72
N ILE A 543 2.06 -23.42 30.43
CA ILE A 543 1.44 -23.09 31.71
C ILE A 543 -0.05 -22.78 31.48
N GLY A 544 -0.92 -23.55 32.14
CA GLY A 544 -2.36 -23.36 32.12
C GLY A 544 -2.94 -22.98 33.48
N GLY A 545 -4.20 -23.33 33.70
CA GLY A 545 -4.91 -23.14 34.96
C GLY A 545 -6.09 -22.16 34.89
N GLN A 546 -6.36 -21.58 33.73
CA GLN A 546 -7.49 -20.69 33.47
C GLN A 546 -8.10 -20.96 32.09
N SER A 547 -9.33 -20.53 31.84
CA SER A 547 -10.08 -20.82 30.59
C SER A 547 -11.14 -19.76 30.26
N GLU A 548 -10.95 -18.53 30.74
CA GLU A 548 -11.82 -17.41 30.45
C GLU A 548 -11.83 -17.10 28.95
N ASN A 549 -12.98 -17.31 28.29
CA ASN A 549 -13.11 -17.22 26.85
C ASN A 549 -13.73 -15.89 26.40
N HIS A 550 -12.98 -14.80 26.52
CA HIS A 550 -13.46 -13.47 26.10
C HIS A 550 -13.61 -13.33 24.57
N ILE A 551 -12.84 -14.10 23.80
CA ILE A 551 -12.82 -14.10 22.34
C ILE A 551 -14.11 -14.68 21.73
N ALA A 552 -14.81 -15.56 22.47
CA ALA A 552 -16.06 -16.21 22.04
C ALA A 552 -17.12 -15.28 21.46
N ARG A 553 -17.20 -14.04 21.95
CA ARG A 553 -18.24 -13.08 21.53
C ARG A 553 -18.13 -12.67 20.04
N ILE A 554 -16.93 -12.72 19.47
CA ILE A 554 -16.65 -12.33 18.08
C ILE A 554 -16.69 -13.54 17.14
N LEU A 555 -16.51 -14.76 17.66
CA LEU A 555 -16.41 -15.97 16.83
C LEU A 555 -17.57 -16.15 15.85
N PRO A 556 -18.85 -15.84 16.17
CA PRO A 556 -19.92 -15.91 15.17
C PRO A 556 -19.70 -14.99 13.95
N GLN A 557 -19.20 -13.76 14.17
CA GLN A 557 -18.89 -12.82 13.10
C GLN A 557 -17.63 -13.23 12.33
N ALA A 558 -16.60 -13.68 13.04
CA ALA A 558 -15.39 -14.23 12.43
C ALA A 558 -15.74 -15.44 11.54
N ARG A 559 -16.61 -16.33 11.99
CA ARG A 559 -17.08 -17.48 11.19
C ARG A 559 -17.80 -17.03 9.92
N ALA A 560 -18.54 -15.93 9.97
CA ALA A 560 -19.16 -15.35 8.78
C ALA A 560 -18.12 -14.78 7.79
N GLU A 561 -17.11 -14.06 8.28
CA GLU A 561 -15.99 -13.58 7.45
C GLU A 561 -15.21 -14.75 6.82
N TRP A 562 -14.92 -15.79 7.60
CA TRP A 562 -14.25 -17.00 7.10
C TRP A 562 -15.08 -17.72 6.06
N ALA A 563 -16.38 -17.89 6.29
CA ALA A 563 -17.28 -18.48 5.32
C ALA A 563 -17.32 -17.65 4.03
N ALA A 564 -17.22 -16.32 4.12
CA ALA A 564 -17.14 -15.45 2.96
C ALA A 564 -15.85 -15.67 2.16
N LEU A 565 -14.69 -15.82 2.81
CA LEU A 565 -13.42 -16.16 2.16
C LEU A 565 -13.48 -17.53 1.47
N MET A 566 -14.04 -18.52 2.16
CA MET A 566 -14.17 -19.91 1.68
C MET A 566 -15.16 -20.09 0.52
N ARG A 567 -15.98 -19.07 0.19
CA ARG A 567 -16.81 -19.09 -1.03
C ARG A 567 -15.98 -19.05 -2.31
N ASP A 568 -14.76 -18.53 -2.26
CA ASP A 568 -13.84 -18.63 -3.38
C ASP A 568 -13.27 -20.05 -3.45
N GLY A 569 -13.62 -20.79 -4.52
CA GLY A 569 -13.21 -22.18 -4.68
C GLY A 569 -11.69 -22.37 -4.66
N LYS A 570 -10.92 -21.40 -5.22
CA LYS A 570 -9.46 -21.48 -5.22
C LYS A 570 -8.88 -21.29 -3.82
N VAL A 571 -9.40 -20.33 -3.03
CA VAL A 571 -9.01 -20.16 -1.63
C VAL A 571 -9.26 -21.44 -0.84
N ALA A 572 -10.45 -22.05 -1.00
CA ALA A 572 -10.78 -23.29 -0.32
C ALA A 572 -9.87 -24.47 -0.72
N ASP A 573 -9.53 -24.59 -2.01
CA ASP A 573 -8.58 -25.58 -2.51
C ASP A 573 -7.16 -25.36 -1.99
N LEU A 574 -6.69 -24.11 -1.98
CA LEU A 574 -5.36 -23.74 -1.48
C LEU A 574 -5.24 -23.97 0.03
N HIS A 575 -6.27 -23.65 0.81
CA HIS A 575 -6.32 -24.00 2.24
C HIS A 575 -6.21 -25.50 2.46
N ARG A 576 -6.95 -26.32 1.71
CA ARG A 576 -6.82 -27.79 1.81
C ARG A 576 -5.42 -28.27 1.46
N GLN A 577 -4.76 -27.65 0.48
CA GLN A 577 -3.38 -27.98 0.11
C GLN A 577 -2.40 -27.63 1.22
N THR A 578 -2.54 -26.46 1.86
CA THR A 578 -1.66 -26.06 2.97
C THR A 578 -1.84 -26.97 4.18
N VAL A 579 -3.08 -27.37 4.50
CA VAL A 579 -3.39 -28.36 5.55
C VAL A 579 -2.71 -29.70 5.25
N ALA A 580 -2.91 -30.25 4.06
CA ALA A 580 -2.31 -31.53 3.67
C ALA A 580 -0.77 -31.48 3.69
N ALA A 581 -0.17 -30.37 3.26
CA ALA A 581 1.29 -30.18 3.33
C ALA A 581 1.78 -30.11 4.78
N HIS A 582 1.01 -29.47 5.67
CA HIS A 582 1.31 -29.40 7.10
C HIS A 582 1.26 -30.77 7.76
N GLU A 583 0.21 -31.56 7.51
CA GLU A 583 0.06 -32.93 8.00
C GLU A 583 1.19 -33.86 7.52
N ALA A 584 1.53 -33.79 6.23
CA ALA A 584 2.62 -34.56 5.66
C ALA A 584 3.95 -34.21 6.34
N ARG A 585 4.20 -32.92 6.59
CA ARG A 585 5.43 -32.49 7.25
C ARG A 585 5.47 -32.88 8.72
N ILE A 586 4.34 -32.85 9.44
CA ILE A 586 4.23 -33.38 10.79
C ILE A 586 4.65 -34.86 10.83
N ALA A 587 4.12 -35.68 9.91
CA ALA A 587 4.45 -37.10 9.84
C ALA A 587 5.97 -37.33 9.64
N GLU A 588 6.62 -36.49 8.83
CA GLU A 588 8.08 -36.55 8.66
C GLU A 588 8.84 -36.11 9.93
N ILE A 589 8.42 -35.00 10.57
CA ILE A 589 9.05 -34.46 11.78
C ILE A 589 8.94 -35.45 12.95
N GLU A 590 7.82 -36.15 13.08
CA GLU A 590 7.65 -37.19 14.09
C GLU A 590 8.58 -38.39 13.88
N THR A 591 9.17 -38.59 12.70
CA THR A 591 10.18 -39.65 12.55
C THR A 591 11.59 -39.21 12.93
N ARG A 592 11.81 -37.91 13.19
CA ARG A 592 13.16 -37.36 13.47
C ARG A 592 13.68 -37.87 14.82
N PRO A 593 14.84 -38.56 14.86
CA PRO A 593 15.45 -39.04 16.10
C PRO A 593 15.80 -37.91 17.07
N GLU A 594 16.18 -36.74 16.55
CA GLU A 594 16.54 -35.55 17.34
C GLU A 594 15.39 -35.03 18.22
N LEU A 595 14.14 -35.34 17.86
CA LEU A 595 12.95 -34.95 18.61
C LEU A 595 12.37 -36.08 19.47
N ALA A 596 12.97 -37.28 19.45
CA ALA A 596 12.46 -38.43 20.20
C ALA A 596 12.46 -38.14 21.71
N GLU A 597 13.57 -37.66 22.26
CA GLU A 597 13.70 -37.33 23.69
C GLU A 597 12.68 -36.28 24.13
N LEU A 598 12.55 -35.18 23.38
CA LEU A 598 11.60 -34.11 23.69
C LEU A 598 10.15 -34.63 23.68
N ARG A 599 9.79 -35.44 22.70
CA ARG A 599 8.43 -36.01 22.59
C ARG A 599 8.11 -36.93 23.76
N GLU A 600 9.02 -37.83 24.11
CA GLU A 600 8.85 -38.70 25.27
C GLU A 600 8.76 -37.89 26.56
N TRP A 601 9.57 -36.84 26.70
CA TRP A 601 9.48 -35.93 27.84
C TRP A 601 8.13 -35.21 27.91
N ILE A 602 7.61 -34.69 26.79
CA ILE A 602 6.29 -34.05 26.75
C ILE A 602 5.21 -35.08 27.12
N ARG A 603 5.26 -36.29 26.56
CA ARG A 603 4.34 -37.40 26.88
C ARG A 603 4.39 -37.80 28.34
N ALA A 604 5.56 -37.77 28.98
CA ALA A 604 5.72 -38.18 30.37
C ALA A 604 5.34 -37.08 31.37
N THR A 605 5.49 -35.80 31.00
CA THR A 605 5.37 -34.68 31.95
C THR A 605 4.10 -33.85 31.80
N TYR A 606 3.50 -33.80 30.61
CA TYR A 606 2.37 -32.91 30.34
C TYR A 606 1.02 -33.64 30.27
N PHE A 607 0.99 -34.85 29.71
CA PHE A 607 -0.24 -35.64 29.54
C PHE A 607 -0.63 -36.52 30.74
N PRO A 608 0.29 -37.16 31.48
CA PRO A 608 -0.08 -38.08 32.56
C PRO A 608 -0.65 -37.34 33.78
N GLY A 609 -0.28 -36.08 33.97
CA GLY A 609 -0.84 -35.21 35.01
C GLY A 609 -2.29 -34.76 34.75
N ARG A 610 -2.83 -34.98 33.54
CA ARG A 610 -4.21 -34.59 33.17
C ARG A 610 -5.21 -35.75 33.09
N ALA A 611 -4.75 -37.00 33.24
CA ALA A 611 -5.65 -38.15 33.31
C ALA A 611 -6.24 -38.37 34.72
N ALA A 612 -5.85 -37.52 35.69
CA ALA A 612 -6.22 -37.62 37.11
C ALA A 612 -6.99 -36.39 37.65
N GLU A 613 -7.31 -35.41 36.79
CA GLU A 613 -8.23 -34.29 37.05
C GLU A 613 -9.41 -34.38 36.08
#